data_AF-A0A2W4M5C8-F1
#
_entry.id   AF-A0A2W4M5C8-F1
#
_cell.length_a   1.000
_cell.length_b   1.000
_cell.length_c   1.000
_cell.angle_alpha   90.00
_cell.angle_beta   90.00
_cell.angle_gamma   90.00
#
_symmetry.space_group_name_H-M   'P 1'
#
loop_
_entity.id
_entity.type
_entity.pdbx_description
1 polymer ?
#
loop_
_entity_poly.entity_id
_entity_poly.type
_entity_poly.pdbx_seq_one_letter_code
_entity_poly.pdbx_strand_id
1 'polypeptide(L)'
;MSRRYSGPLPPPETLAREVQGRVVRAIRTANRGVRYRQDLYLLNRLAIPAVLVEVCFIDHPDDEAKVLSESGRLRVAYALVGAIGAYAGVSVPQPFPWASVALVVAAAGGLWYGWRVILPKLERMGAVQTPQRPSPGPASA
;
A
#
# COMPACT_ATOMS: atom_id res chain seq x y z
N MET A 1 16.42 9.45 -17.51
CA MET A 1 16.13 10.83 -17.06
C MET A 1 15.18 10.77 -15.89
N SER A 2 15.67 10.86 -14.65
CA SER A 2 14.84 10.95 -13.44
C SER A 2 14.56 12.42 -13.13
N ARG A 3 13.37 12.90 -13.45
CA ARG A 3 12.92 14.25 -13.09
C ARG A 3 12.72 14.26 -11.57
N ARG A 4 13.68 14.81 -10.82
CA ARG A 4 13.47 15.11 -9.41
C ARG A 4 12.56 16.33 -9.32
N TYR A 5 11.47 16.22 -8.55
CA TYR A 5 10.60 17.36 -8.26
C TYR A 5 11.37 18.39 -7.43
N SER A 6 11.44 19.64 -7.88
CA SER A 6 12.24 20.71 -7.26
C SER A 6 11.40 21.94 -6.84
N GLY A 7 10.07 21.86 -6.92
CA GLY A 7 9.15 22.89 -6.44
C GLY A 7 8.55 22.58 -5.05
N PRO A 8 7.88 23.55 -4.41
CA PRO A 8 7.11 23.29 -3.19
C PRO A 8 6.04 22.23 -3.48
N LEU A 9 5.82 21.33 -2.51
CA LEU A 9 4.77 20.31 -2.64
C LEU A 9 3.40 20.99 -2.78
N PRO A 10 2.47 20.42 -3.59
CA PRO A 10 1.12 20.96 -3.69
C PRO A 10 0.41 20.95 -2.32
N PRO A 11 -0.64 21.76 -2.11
CA PRO A 11 -1.39 21.75 -0.86
C PRO A 11 -1.94 20.35 -0.50
N PRO A 12 -2.07 20.00 0.80
CA PRO A 12 -2.58 18.69 1.24
C PRO A 12 -3.96 18.34 0.69
N GLU A 13 -4.79 19.35 0.39
CA GLU A 13 -6.11 19.20 -0.23
C GLU A 13 -6.02 18.55 -1.61
N THR A 14 -4.93 18.78 -2.35
CA THR A 14 -4.67 18.14 -3.65
C THR A 14 -4.48 16.63 -3.47
N LEU A 15 -3.67 16.22 -2.49
CA LEU A 15 -3.48 14.81 -2.16
C LEU A 15 -4.80 14.17 -1.72
N ALA A 16 -5.56 14.86 -0.86
CA ALA A 16 -6.83 14.35 -0.36
C ALA A 16 -7.86 14.11 -1.48
N ARG A 17 -7.94 15.04 -2.45
CA ARG A 17 -8.86 14.90 -3.61
C ARG A 17 -8.45 13.77 -4.54
N GLU A 18 -7.15 13.61 -4.81
CA GLU A 18 -6.63 12.49 -5.61
C GLU A 18 -6.95 11.15 -4.94
N VAL A 19 -6.67 11.03 -3.64
CA VAL A 19 -6.97 9.83 -2.85
C VAL A 19 -8.46 9.51 -2.87
N GLN A 20 -9.32 10.48 -2.53
CA GLN A 20 -10.77 10.30 -2.47
C GLN A 20 -11.33 9.82 -3.81
N GLY A 21 -10.96 10.50 -4.91
CA GLY A 21 -11.47 10.16 -6.24
C GLY A 21 -11.05 8.76 -6.70
N ARG A 22 -9.80 8.36 -6.42
CA ARG A 22 -9.29 7.05 -6.84
C ARG A 22 -9.85 5.91 -6.00
N VAL A 23 -9.91 6.06 -4.67
CA VAL A 23 -10.44 5.01 -3.78
C VAL A 23 -11.92 4.76 -4.07
N VAL A 24 -12.74 5.81 -4.20
CA VAL A 24 -14.17 5.69 -4.57
C VAL A 24 -14.34 4.93 -5.88
N ARG A 25 -13.56 5.27 -6.92
CA ARG A 25 -13.62 4.55 -8.21
C ARG A 25 -13.16 3.10 -8.09
N ALA A 26 -12.15 2.82 -7.27
CA ALA A 26 -11.53 1.51 -7.17
C ALA A 26 -12.42 0.47 -6.48
N ILE A 27 -13.13 0.87 -5.42
CA ILE A 27 -13.98 -0.05 -4.65
C ILE A 27 -15.48 0.25 -4.71
N ARG A 28 -15.90 1.29 -5.46
CA ARG A 28 -17.31 1.66 -5.63
C ARG A 28 -18.02 1.86 -4.29
N THR A 29 -17.39 2.61 -3.39
CA THR A 29 -18.01 3.10 -2.15
C THR A 29 -18.70 4.44 -2.39
N ALA A 30 -19.57 4.86 -1.46
CA ALA A 30 -20.17 6.17 -1.53
C ALA A 30 -19.11 7.29 -1.44
N ASN A 31 -19.20 8.29 -2.31
CA ASN A 31 -18.31 9.45 -2.26
C ASN A 31 -18.73 10.41 -1.14
N ARG A 32 -18.00 10.39 -0.01
CA ARG A 32 -18.26 11.23 1.16
C ARG A 32 -17.45 12.53 1.20
N GLY A 33 -16.69 12.80 0.15
CA GLY A 33 -15.89 14.01 -0.02
C GLY A 33 -14.65 14.09 0.88
N VAL A 34 -13.90 15.18 0.71
CA VAL A 34 -12.74 15.52 1.55
C VAL A 34 -13.23 16.36 2.72
N ARG A 35 -12.79 16.04 3.94
CA ARG A 35 -13.12 16.78 5.16
C ARG A 35 -11.88 17.38 5.79
N TYR A 36 -11.94 18.66 6.08
CA TYR A 36 -10.91 19.33 6.88
C TYR A 36 -11.17 19.08 8.37
N ARG A 37 -10.12 18.68 9.11
CA ARG A 37 -10.22 18.30 10.51
C ARG A 37 -9.03 18.88 11.28
N GLN A 38 -9.33 19.70 12.29
CA GLN A 38 -8.33 20.30 13.19
C GLN A 38 -8.24 19.57 14.54
N ASP A 39 -9.01 18.51 14.73
CA ASP A 39 -9.10 17.72 15.95
C ASP A 39 -8.31 16.40 15.88
N LEU A 40 -7.68 16.10 14.73
CA LEU A 40 -6.89 14.88 14.53
C LEU A 40 -5.42 15.14 14.85
N TYR A 41 -4.94 14.54 15.96
CA TYR A 41 -3.59 14.73 16.49
C TYR A 41 -2.48 14.63 15.44
N LEU A 42 -2.52 13.58 14.61
CA LEU A 42 -1.48 13.34 13.59
C LEU A 42 -1.46 14.44 12.52
N LEU A 43 -2.62 14.86 12.02
CA LEU A 43 -2.67 15.87 10.94
C LEU A 43 -2.16 17.24 11.41
N ASN A 44 -2.27 17.54 12.70
CA ASN A 44 -1.80 18.80 13.29
C ASN A 44 -0.30 18.83 13.64
N ARG A 45 0.38 17.68 13.61
CA ARG A 45 1.78 17.54 14.10
C ARG A 45 2.79 17.23 12.99
N LEU A 46 2.33 17.05 11.76
CA LEU A 46 3.19 16.72 10.63
C LEU A 46 3.60 17.99 9.89
N ALA A 47 4.92 18.16 9.71
CA ALA A 47 5.50 19.25 8.90
C ALA A 47 5.45 18.97 7.38
N ILE A 48 4.82 17.87 6.98
CA ILE A 48 4.64 17.44 5.60
C ILE A 48 3.14 17.34 5.28
N PRO A 49 2.75 17.42 4.01
CA PRO A 49 1.37 17.17 3.59
C PRO A 49 0.90 15.79 4.05
N ALA A 50 -0.22 15.74 4.76
CA ALA A 50 -0.73 14.51 5.37
C ALA A 50 -2.26 14.41 5.19
N VAL A 51 -2.73 13.18 5.02
CA VAL A 51 -4.16 12.85 4.92
C VAL A 51 -4.45 11.58 5.72
N LEU A 52 -5.62 11.52 6.36
CA LEU A 52 -6.17 10.31 6.95
C LEU A 52 -7.28 9.80 6.04
N VAL A 53 -7.26 8.50 5.72
CA VAL A 53 -8.16 7.90 4.73
C VAL A 53 -9.08 6.89 5.41
N GLU A 54 -10.36 7.25 5.52
CA GLU A 54 -11.42 6.32 5.90
C GLU A 54 -11.89 5.59 4.63
N VAL A 55 -11.38 4.37 4.39
CA VAL A 55 -11.59 3.63 3.14
C VAL A 55 -13.06 3.23 2.94
N CYS A 56 -13.70 2.73 4.00
CA CYS A 56 -15.09 2.31 4.01
C CYS A 56 -15.60 2.16 5.46
N PHE A 57 -16.89 1.82 5.60
CA PHE A 57 -17.52 1.52 6.89
C PHE A 57 -17.53 0.01 7.11
N ILE A 58 -16.82 -0.48 8.13
CA ILE A 58 -16.71 -1.93 8.41
C ILE A 58 -18.00 -2.51 8.99
N ASP A 59 -18.86 -1.66 9.54
CA ASP A 59 -20.19 -1.99 10.05
C ASP A 59 -21.28 -2.01 8.96
N HIS A 60 -20.93 -1.65 7.72
CA HIS A 60 -21.82 -1.79 6.57
C HIS A 60 -21.44 -3.04 5.75
N PRO A 61 -22.33 -4.04 5.62
CA PRO A 61 -21.99 -5.35 5.03
C PRO A 61 -21.34 -5.29 3.64
N ASP A 62 -21.86 -4.45 2.74
CA ASP A 62 -21.30 -4.32 1.39
C ASP A 62 -19.91 -3.68 1.37
N ASP A 63 -19.63 -2.79 2.34
CA ASP A 63 -18.35 -2.10 2.44
C ASP A 63 -17.31 -3.00 3.09
N GLU A 64 -17.70 -3.73 4.14
CA GLU A 64 -16.92 -4.79 4.77
C GLU A 64 -16.47 -5.83 3.74
N ALA A 65 -17.40 -6.38 2.95
CA ALA A 65 -17.09 -7.40 1.94
C ALA A 65 -16.01 -6.94 0.94
N LYS A 66 -16.00 -5.65 0.57
CA LYS A 66 -14.97 -5.09 -0.32
C LYS A 66 -13.60 -5.18 0.32
N VAL A 67 -13.44 -4.74 1.58
CA VAL A 67 -12.12 -4.68 2.24
C VAL A 67 -11.66 -6.00 2.85
N LEU A 68 -12.57 -6.93 3.12
CA LEU A 68 -12.22 -8.29 3.52
C LEU A 68 -11.70 -9.15 2.34
N SER A 69 -12.06 -8.79 1.10
CA SER A 69 -11.51 -9.45 -0.08
C SER A 69 -10.06 -9.04 -0.39
N GLU A 70 -9.22 -9.99 -0.82
CA GLU A 70 -7.85 -9.68 -1.28
C GLU A 70 -7.88 -8.72 -2.48
N SER A 71 -8.79 -8.94 -3.43
CA SER A 71 -8.95 -8.08 -4.61
C SER A 71 -9.29 -6.64 -4.24
N GLY A 72 -10.22 -6.43 -3.29
CA GLY A 72 -10.59 -5.09 -2.85
C GLY A 72 -9.45 -4.37 -2.12
N ARG A 73 -8.70 -5.07 -1.24
CA ARG A 73 -7.50 -4.48 -0.62
C ARG A 73 -6.44 -4.09 -1.65
N LEU A 74 -6.21 -4.93 -2.66
CA LEU A 74 -5.28 -4.61 -3.75
C LEU A 74 -5.74 -3.40 -4.57
N ARG A 75 -7.04 -3.31 -4.88
CA ARG A 75 -7.61 -2.13 -5.57
C ARG A 75 -7.44 -0.85 -4.76
N VAL A 76 -7.65 -0.89 -3.44
CA VAL A 76 -7.38 0.25 -2.56
C VAL A 76 -5.90 0.61 -2.57
N ALA A 77 -5.00 -0.36 -2.44
CA ALA A 77 -3.56 -0.12 -2.48
C ALA A 77 -3.13 0.53 -3.80
N TYR A 78 -3.60 0.02 -4.95
CA TYR A 78 -3.35 0.61 -6.27
C TYR A 78 -3.88 2.04 -6.38
N ALA A 79 -5.07 2.30 -5.84
CA ALA A 79 -5.66 3.63 -5.81
C ALA A 79 -4.81 4.61 -4.99
N LEU A 80 -4.37 4.21 -3.79
CA LEU A 80 -3.57 5.03 -2.88
C LEU A 80 -2.20 5.38 -3.48
N VAL A 81 -1.46 4.38 -3.96
CA VAL A 81 -0.14 4.65 -4.53
C VAL A 81 -0.25 5.43 -5.84
N GLY A 82 -1.27 5.18 -6.65
CA GLY A 82 -1.55 6.01 -7.82
C GLY A 82 -1.86 7.47 -7.46
N ALA A 83 -2.57 7.71 -6.36
CA ALA A 83 -2.85 9.05 -5.85
C ALA A 83 -1.56 9.76 -5.39
N ILE A 84 -0.73 9.07 -4.62
CA ILE A 84 0.56 9.58 -4.14
C ILE A 84 1.49 9.87 -5.31
N GLY A 85 1.55 8.98 -6.29
CA GLY A 85 2.31 9.19 -7.53
C GLY A 85 1.87 10.44 -8.27
N ALA A 86 0.56 10.59 -8.52
CA ALA A 86 0.02 11.78 -9.17
C ALA A 86 0.32 13.07 -8.39
N TYR A 87 0.17 13.04 -7.06
CA TYR A 87 0.52 14.16 -6.18
C TYR A 87 2.01 14.53 -6.26
N ALA A 88 2.89 13.53 -6.29
CA ALA A 88 4.33 13.71 -6.39
C ALA A 88 4.84 14.00 -7.83
N GLY A 89 3.95 14.00 -8.83
CA GLY A 89 4.34 14.09 -10.24
C GLY A 89 5.11 12.86 -10.75
N VAL A 90 4.95 11.71 -10.11
CA VAL A 90 5.57 10.43 -10.45
C VAL A 90 4.52 9.51 -11.08
N SER A 91 4.79 9.04 -12.29
CA SER A 91 3.96 8.00 -12.92
C SER A 91 4.26 6.65 -12.28
N VAL A 92 3.23 6.01 -11.73
CA VAL A 92 3.33 4.70 -11.10
C VAL A 92 2.61 3.67 -11.98
N PRO A 93 3.32 2.70 -12.58
CA PRO A 93 2.68 1.70 -13.43
C PRO A 93 1.71 0.81 -12.63
N GLN A 94 0.55 0.53 -13.22
CA GLN A 94 -0.47 -0.37 -12.67
C GLN A 94 -0.80 -1.47 -13.71
N PRO A 95 -0.93 -2.75 -13.31
CA PRO A 95 -0.77 -3.28 -11.95
C PRO A 95 0.68 -3.22 -11.46
N PHE A 96 0.90 -3.13 -10.14
CA PHE A 96 2.25 -3.29 -9.60
C PHE A 96 2.81 -4.66 -10.00
N PRO A 97 4.04 -4.74 -10.54
CA PRO A 97 4.74 -6.02 -10.58
C PRO A 97 4.83 -6.51 -9.12
N TRP A 98 4.40 -7.74 -8.86
CA TRP A 98 4.34 -8.33 -7.52
C TRP A 98 5.69 -8.29 -6.77
N ALA A 99 6.80 -8.19 -7.50
CA ALA A 99 8.13 -7.91 -6.95
C ALA A 99 8.19 -6.59 -6.16
N SER A 100 7.45 -5.55 -6.59
CA SER A 100 7.42 -4.24 -5.95
C SER A 100 6.49 -4.17 -4.73
N VAL A 101 5.39 -4.93 -4.73
CA VAL A 101 4.48 -5.01 -3.56
C VAL A 101 5.15 -5.71 -2.39
N ALA A 102 5.93 -6.76 -2.65
CA ALA A 102 6.74 -7.42 -1.64
C ALA A 102 7.73 -6.44 -0.96
N LEU A 103 8.33 -5.54 -1.75
CA LEU A 103 9.26 -4.52 -1.24
C LEU A 103 8.56 -3.48 -0.35
N VAL A 104 7.36 -3.02 -0.72
CA VAL A 104 6.60 -2.05 0.08
C VAL A 104 6.08 -2.67 1.38
N VAL A 105 5.62 -3.92 1.36
CA VAL A 105 5.23 -4.66 2.57
C VAL A 105 6.44 -4.88 3.49
N ALA A 106 7.61 -5.21 2.94
CA ALA A 106 8.86 -5.32 3.70
C ALA A 106 9.32 -3.98 4.32
N ALA A 107 8.97 -2.84 3.71
CA ALA A 107 9.29 -1.52 4.23
C ALA A 107 8.32 -1.04 5.32
N ALA A 108 7.04 -1.43 5.27
CA ALA A 108 6.00 -0.94 6.20
C ALA A 108 5.75 -1.87 7.41
N GLY A 109 6.08 -3.16 7.33
CA GLY A 109 6.03 -4.10 8.44
C GLY A 109 7.42 -4.69 8.64
N GLY A 110 8.02 -4.42 9.80
CA GLY A 110 9.38 -4.81 10.15
C GLY A 110 9.80 -6.18 9.60
N LEU A 111 11.03 -6.22 9.11
CA LEU A 111 11.78 -7.23 8.34
C LEU A 111 11.60 -8.73 8.70
N TRP A 112 10.77 -9.08 9.68
CA TRP A 112 10.64 -10.42 10.25
C TRP A 112 9.29 -11.11 9.97
N TYR A 113 8.18 -10.36 9.88
CA TYR A 113 6.84 -10.99 9.74
C TYR A 113 6.46 -11.29 8.28
N GLY A 114 6.92 -10.46 7.33
CA GLY A 114 6.62 -10.63 5.91
C GLY A 114 7.26 -11.87 5.27
N TRP A 115 8.43 -12.30 5.77
CA TRP A 115 9.20 -13.39 5.17
C TRP A 115 8.45 -14.73 5.19
N ARG A 116 7.72 -15.04 6.28
CA ARG A 116 6.95 -16.29 6.41
C ARG A 116 5.74 -16.39 5.48
N VAL A 117 5.24 -15.27 4.97
CA VAL A 117 4.06 -15.22 4.08
C VAL A 117 4.48 -15.10 2.61
N ILE A 118 5.57 -14.39 2.33
CA ILE A 118 6.05 -14.09 0.98
C ILE A 118 6.85 -15.27 0.41
N LEU A 119 7.71 -15.92 1.21
CA LEU A 119 8.60 -16.98 0.74
C LEU A 119 7.86 -18.15 0.07
N PRO A 120 6.76 -18.71 0.63
CA PRO A 120 6.07 -19.83 0.00
C PRO A 120 5.40 -19.45 -1.33
N LYS A 121 5.02 -18.17 -1.51
CA LYS A 121 4.47 -17.68 -2.78
C LYS A 121 5.57 -17.53 -3.84
N LEU A 122 6.76 -17.06 -3.46
CA LEU A 122 7.91 -16.94 -4.37
C LEU A 122 8.46 -18.30 -4.82
N GLU A 123 8.50 -19.29 -3.92
CA GLU A 123 8.90 -20.68 -4.25
C GLU A 123 7.93 -21.32 -5.25
N ARG A 124 6.61 -21.16 -5.05
CA ARG A 124 5.59 -21.67 -5.99
C ARG A 124 5.66 -21.00 -7.36
N MET A 125 6.22 -19.80 -7.43
CA MET A 125 6.43 -19.05 -8.66
C MET A 125 7.81 -19.30 -9.29
N GLY A 126 8.66 -20.13 -8.69
CA GLY A 126 10.01 -20.44 -9.17
C GLY A 126 10.99 -19.26 -9.09
N ALA A 127 10.64 -18.18 -8.37
CA ALA A 127 11.45 -16.97 -8.30
C ALA A 127 12.63 -17.09 -7.31
N VAL A 128 12.56 -18.02 -6.37
CA VAL A 128 13.57 -18.30 -5.34
C VAL A 128 13.58 -19.81 -5.06
N GLN A 129 14.77 -20.39 -4.87
CA GLN A 129 14.94 -21.74 -4.33
C GLN A 129 15.60 -21.65 -2.96
N THR A 130 14.97 -22.23 -1.94
CA THR A 130 15.56 -22.29 -0.60
C THR A 130 16.75 -23.27 -0.62
N PRO A 131 17.91 -22.90 -0.04
CA PRO A 131 19.04 -23.81 0.05
C PRO A 131 18.62 -25.09 0.78
N GLN A 132 18.91 -26.25 0.19
CA GLN A 132 18.74 -27.53 0.88
C GLN A 132 19.59 -27.49 2.16
N ARG A 133 18.97 -27.72 3.32
CA ARG A 133 19.73 -27.88 4.56
C ARG A 133 20.69 -29.06 4.35
N PRO A 134 21.99 -28.90 4.63
CA PRO A 134 22.91 -30.04 4.55
C PRO A 134 22.41 -31.13 5.50
N SER A 135 22.33 -32.36 5.00
CA SER A 135 21.97 -33.53 5.79
C SER A 135 22.87 -33.61 7.02
N PRO A 136 22.34 -33.93 8.22
CA PRO A 136 23.20 -34.18 9.37
C PRO A 136 24.17 -35.29 8.99
N GLY A 137 25.47 -34.98 9.00
CA GLY A 137 26.52 -35.96 8.78
C GLY A 137 26.42 -37.08 9.83
N PRO A 138 26.90 -38.29 9.53
CA PRO A 138 26.81 -39.40 10.46
C PRO A 138 27.46 -39.00 11.78
N ALA A 139 26.73 -39.24 12.88
CA ALA A 139 27.27 -39.03 14.22
C ALA A 139 28.50 -39.93 14.39
N SER A 140 29.67 -39.31 14.56
CA SER A 140 30.89 -40.01 14.92
C SER A 140 30.70 -40.72 16.27
N ALA A 141 30.83 -42.04 16.25
CA ALA A 141 30.81 -42.92 17.42
C ALA A 141 32.08 -42.79 18.27
#